data_AF-W4FYJ3-F1
#
_entry.id   AF-W4FYJ3-F1
#
_cell.length_a   1.000
_cell.length_b   1.000
_cell.length_c   1.000
_cell.angle_alpha   90.00
_cell.angle_beta   90.00
_cell.angle_gamma   90.00
#
_symmetry.space_group_name_H-M   'P 1'
#
loop_
_entity.id
_entity.type
_entity.pdbx_description
1 polymer ?
#
loop_
_entity_poly.entity_id
_entity_poly.type
_entity_poly.pdbx_seq_one_letter_code
_entity_poly.pdbx_strand_id
1 'polypeptide(L)'
;MKDFVSGYKRKYAQLKDTGEVPMTVGKAPLSVAGYRFLAAAALTSKTDYALHITPHSFLGVCWNLMARAVSASTLRYEHVSWKNDALEIQYGAMKNDQDGQMSFARHVLGVLLFTRGANLSSSPSLLFGYNAKERFSTWLRNTCSNSENDIVSMGLAIEDIGTHFFRKGVANSLSNCPGGPQAVSIWLRAGWSLGSVQGQYIFEGSGGDQFVGRAATGNAKILIIRLCE
;
A
#
# COMPACT_ATOMS: atom_id res chain seq x y z
N MET A 1 -29.57 16.71 -12.70
CA MET A 1 -28.11 16.66 -12.41
C MET A 1 -27.45 15.38 -12.93
N LYS A 2 -28.06 14.19 -12.74
CA LYS A 2 -27.54 12.92 -13.30
C LYS A 2 -27.38 12.94 -14.82
N ASP A 3 -28.34 13.54 -15.54
CA ASP A 3 -28.31 13.59 -17.02
C ASP A 3 -27.18 14.48 -17.54
N PHE A 4 -26.94 15.61 -16.88
CA PHE A 4 -25.81 16.51 -17.16
C PHE A 4 -24.46 15.81 -16.98
N VAL A 5 -24.30 15.07 -15.87
CA VAL A 5 -23.09 14.27 -15.61
C VAL A 5 -22.92 13.17 -16.67
N SER A 6 -24.02 12.55 -17.14
CA SER A 6 -23.97 11.53 -18.19
C SER A 6 -23.57 12.11 -19.55
N GLY A 7 -24.09 13.29 -19.92
CA GLY A 7 -23.75 13.99 -21.15
C GLY A 7 -22.29 14.45 -21.16
N TYR A 8 -21.80 14.93 -20.02
CA TYR A 8 -20.39 15.28 -19.85
C TYR A 8 -19.46 14.07 -20.03
N LYS A 9 -19.79 12.91 -19.44
CA LYS A 9 -19.00 11.67 -19.62
C LYS A 9 -18.93 11.25 -21.09
N ARG A 10 -20.02 11.38 -21.84
CA ARG A 10 -20.07 11.06 -23.28
C ARG A 10 -19.20 12.02 -24.10
N LYS A 11 -19.29 13.33 -23.83
CA LYS A 11 -18.43 14.34 -24.45
C LYS A 11 -16.95 14.09 -24.14
N TYR A 12 -16.64 13.73 -22.89
CA TYR A 12 -15.28 13.40 -22.49
C TYR A 12 -14.73 12.15 -23.18
N ALA A 13 -15.58 11.14 -23.45
CA ALA A 13 -15.20 9.97 -24.24
C ALA A 13 -14.91 10.33 -25.72
N GLN A 14 -15.71 11.25 -26.31
CA GLN A 14 -15.45 11.76 -27.66
C GLN A 14 -14.11 12.51 -27.74
N LEU A 15 -13.79 13.33 -26.73
CA LEU A 15 -12.49 14.01 -26.64
C LEU A 15 -11.31 13.03 -26.54
N LYS A 16 -11.51 11.84 -25.95
CA LYS A 16 -10.48 10.79 -25.95
C LYS A 16 -10.28 10.18 -27.32
N ASP A 17 -11.37 9.97 -28.04
CA ASP A 17 -11.38 9.41 -29.39
C ASP A 17 -10.74 10.37 -30.40
N THR A 18 -10.99 11.68 -30.27
CA THR A 18 -10.33 12.72 -31.08
C THR A 18 -8.89 13.01 -30.66
N GLY A 19 -8.41 12.41 -29.57
CA GLY A 19 -7.04 12.60 -29.06
C GLY A 19 -6.81 13.93 -28.34
N GLU A 20 -7.86 14.72 -28.10
CA GLU A 20 -7.79 16.00 -27.37
C GLU A 20 -7.54 15.81 -25.87
N VAL A 21 -7.87 14.64 -25.32
CA VAL A 21 -7.55 14.27 -23.93
C VAL A 21 -6.91 12.88 -23.84
N PRO A 22 -6.06 12.63 -22.82
CA PRO A 22 -5.42 11.33 -22.63
C PRO A 22 -6.42 10.17 -22.48
N MET A 23 -6.10 9.05 -23.13
CA MET A 23 -6.94 7.84 -23.12
C MET A 23 -7.14 7.28 -21.71
N THR A 24 -6.06 7.24 -20.93
CA THR A 24 -6.05 6.83 -19.53
C THR A 24 -6.16 8.04 -18.60
N VAL A 25 -7.13 7.99 -17.69
CA VAL A 25 -7.34 9.02 -16.67
C VAL A 25 -6.84 8.50 -15.33
N GLY A 26 -5.88 9.20 -14.77
CA GLY A 26 -5.31 8.92 -13.45
C GLY A 26 -4.03 8.11 -13.50
N LYS A 27 -3.30 8.19 -12.39
CA LYS A 27 -1.97 7.62 -12.24
C LYS A 27 -1.99 6.09 -12.20
N ALA A 28 -1.12 5.46 -12.98
CA ALA A 28 -1.02 4.00 -13.12
C ALA A 28 -0.66 3.31 -11.78
N PRO A 29 -1.12 2.06 -11.54
CA PRO A 29 -0.71 1.29 -10.38
C PRO A 29 0.76 0.85 -10.51
N LEU A 30 1.50 0.80 -9.39
CA LEU A 30 2.86 0.27 -9.37
C LEU A 30 2.84 -1.24 -9.69
N SER A 31 3.65 -1.67 -10.65
CA SER A 31 3.82 -3.09 -10.97
C SER A 31 4.56 -3.82 -9.84
N VAL A 32 4.37 -5.14 -9.72
CA VAL A 32 5.11 -5.96 -8.75
C VAL A 32 6.61 -5.93 -9.05
N ALA A 33 7.00 -5.87 -10.32
CA ALA A 33 8.39 -5.70 -10.74
C ALA A 33 8.97 -4.37 -10.22
N GLY A 34 8.23 -3.25 -10.40
CA GLY A 34 8.63 -1.95 -9.87
C GLY A 34 8.75 -1.93 -8.33
N TYR A 35 7.83 -2.59 -7.63
CA TYR A 35 7.95 -2.76 -6.17
C TYR A 35 9.22 -3.52 -5.78
N ARG A 36 9.50 -4.66 -6.43
CA ARG A 36 10.70 -5.47 -6.16
C ARG A 36 11.98 -4.70 -6.47
N PHE A 37 11.99 -3.94 -7.55
CA PHE A 37 13.10 -3.06 -7.91
C PHE A 37 13.36 -2.02 -6.80
N LEU A 38 12.33 -1.29 -6.37
CA LEU A 38 12.47 -0.30 -5.29
C LEU A 38 12.90 -0.95 -3.96
N ALA A 39 12.37 -2.13 -3.65
CA ALA A 39 12.73 -2.88 -2.45
C ALA A 39 14.19 -3.33 -2.49
N ALA A 40 14.68 -3.78 -3.65
CA ALA A 40 16.07 -4.12 -3.87
C ALA A 40 16.96 -2.87 -3.79
N ALA A 41 16.61 -1.78 -4.49
CA ALA A 41 17.34 -0.51 -4.46
C ALA A 41 17.49 0.07 -3.04
N ALA A 42 16.47 -0.09 -2.19
CA ALA A 42 16.53 0.30 -0.78
C ALA A 42 17.59 -0.49 0.01
N LEU A 43 17.86 -1.75 -0.37
CA LEU A 43 18.87 -2.60 0.26
C LEU A 43 20.27 -2.42 -0.36
N THR A 44 20.39 -1.84 -1.56
CA THR A 44 21.67 -1.72 -2.28
C THR A 44 22.52 -0.54 -1.83
N SER A 45 21.93 0.44 -1.14
CA SER A 45 22.69 1.56 -0.60
C SER A 45 23.72 1.02 0.40
N LYS A 46 24.94 1.59 0.42
CA LYS A 46 26.06 1.10 1.26
C LYS A 46 26.61 2.11 2.25
N THR A 47 26.21 3.38 2.13
CA THR A 47 26.87 4.51 2.79
C THR A 47 26.19 4.98 4.08
N ASP A 48 24.88 4.76 4.23
CA ASP A 48 24.12 5.17 5.42
C ASP A 48 23.11 4.10 5.84
N TYR A 49 23.41 3.42 6.95
CA TYR A 49 22.58 2.35 7.50
C TYR A 49 21.13 2.77 7.78
N ALA A 50 20.90 4.02 8.19
CA ALA A 50 19.56 4.54 8.43
C ALA A 50 18.77 4.76 7.13
N LEU A 51 19.47 5.07 6.03
CA LEU A 51 18.91 5.14 4.67
C LEU A 51 18.71 3.76 4.02
N HIS A 52 19.30 2.67 4.53
CA HIS A 52 19.02 1.31 4.02
C HIS A 52 17.76 0.74 4.66
N ILE A 53 17.73 0.76 5.99
CA ILE A 53 16.68 0.09 6.76
C ILE A 53 15.36 0.85 6.75
N THR A 54 15.41 2.18 6.87
CA THR A 54 14.16 2.94 7.00
C THR A 54 13.32 2.88 5.72
N PRO A 55 13.86 3.14 4.52
CA PRO A 55 13.06 3.12 3.29
C PRO A 55 12.57 1.72 2.93
N HIS A 56 13.37 0.67 3.13
CA HIS A 56 12.96 -0.70 2.86
C HIS A 56 11.78 -1.12 3.76
N SER A 57 11.91 -0.93 5.08
CA SER A 57 10.85 -1.28 6.02
C SER A 57 9.61 -0.40 5.83
N PHE A 58 9.77 0.89 5.54
CA PHE A 58 8.65 1.79 5.26
C PHE A 58 7.91 1.41 3.97
N LEU A 59 8.64 1.06 2.91
CA LEU A 59 8.10 0.56 1.65
C LEU A 59 7.30 -0.72 1.88
N GLY A 60 7.87 -1.69 2.59
CA GLY A 60 7.20 -2.94 2.88
C GLY A 60 5.96 -2.75 3.76
N VAL A 61 5.97 -1.82 4.73
CA VAL A 61 4.76 -1.48 5.50
C VAL A 61 3.69 -0.85 4.61
N CYS A 62 4.05 0.09 3.73
CA CYS A 62 3.10 0.69 2.79
C CYS A 62 2.47 -0.35 1.85
N TRP A 63 3.27 -1.32 1.39
CA TRP A 63 2.82 -2.40 0.51
C TRP A 63 1.93 -3.40 1.24
N ASN A 64 2.41 -3.97 2.36
CA ASN A 64 1.68 -5.00 3.09
C ASN A 64 0.39 -4.47 3.73
N LEU A 65 0.41 -3.28 4.33
CA LEU A 65 -0.81 -2.69 4.91
C LEU A 65 -1.74 -2.08 3.86
N MET A 66 -1.33 -2.04 2.59
CA MET A 66 -2.02 -1.28 1.55
C MET A 66 -2.28 0.17 2.00
N ALA A 67 -1.33 0.74 2.75
CA ALA A 67 -1.49 2.01 3.42
C ALA A 67 -0.98 3.16 2.56
N ARG A 68 -1.50 4.37 2.81
CA ARG A 68 -0.88 5.60 2.31
C ARG A 68 0.37 5.89 3.14
N ALA A 69 1.40 6.51 2.57
CA ALA A 69 2.59 6.87 3.34
C ALA A 69 2.27 7.79 4.54
N VAL A 70 1.27 8.67 4.44
CA VAL A 70 0.81 9.47 5.60
C VAL A 70 0.40 8.54 6.75
N SER A 71 -0.46 7.55 6.47
CA SER A 71 -0.92 6.58 7.47
C SER A 71 0.22 5.69 7.99
N ALA A 72 1.17 5.30 7.13
CA ALA A 72 2.34 4.54 7.57
C ALA A 72 3.29 5.38 8.45
N SER A 73 3.42 6.68 8.17
CA SER A 73 4.27 7.60 8.95
C SER A 73 3.74 7.91 10.35
N THR A 74 2.43 7.76 10.57
CA THR A 74 1.79 7.98 11.86
C THR A 74 1.71 6.73 12.74
N LEU A 75 2.22 5.59 12.26
CA LEU A 75 2.26 4.36 13.06
C LEU A 75 3.15 4.56 14.29
N ARG A 76 2.67 4.05 15.42
CA ARG A 76 3.39 4.06 16.69
C ARG A 76 3.69 2.63 17.13
N TYR A 77 4.63 2.46 18.06
CA TYR A 77 4.93 1.14 18.62
C TYR A 77 3.71 0.53 19.32
N GLU A 78 2.88 1.36 19.96
CA GLU A 78 1.66 0.93 20.66
C GLU A 78 0.56 0.43 19.70
N HIS A 79 0.67 0.75 18.40
CA HIS A 79 -0.26 0.26 17.38
C HIS A 79 0.09 -1.14 16.87
N VAL A 80 1.24 -1.68 17.27
CA VAL A 80 1.76 -2.96 16.80
C VAL A 80 1.64 -4.00 17.91
N SER A 81 0.93 -5.07 17.63
CA SER A 81 0.84 -6.24 18.51
C SER A 81 1.26 -7.50 17.75
N TRP A 82 1.57 -8.56 18.50
CA TRP A 82 1.81 -9.88 17.93
C TRP A 82 0.64 -10.79 18.31
N LYS A 83 0.04 -11.45 17.33
CA LYS A 83 -1.02 -12.44 17.58
C LYS A 83 -0.79 -13.66 16.71
N ASN A 84 -0.75 -14.83 17.35
CA ASN A 84 -0.46 -16.11 16.71
C ASN A 84 0.87 -16.08 15.92
N ASP A 85 0.81 -16.09 14.59
CA ASP A 85 1.95 -16.11 13.68
C ASP A 85 2.10 -14.82 12.85
N ALA A 86 1.37 -13.75 13.20
CA ALA A 86 1.35 -12.49 12.47
C ALA A 86 1.53 -11.28 13.39
N LEU A 87 2.14 -10.24 12.82
CA LEU A 87 2.06 -8.89 13.38
C LEU A 87 0.68 -8.33 13.05
N GLU A 88 0.02 -7.77 14.05
CA GLU A 88 -1.22 -7.03 13.91
C GLU A 88 -0.94 -5.54 14.06
N ILE A 89 -1.47 -4.74 13.13
CA ILE A 89 -1.37 -3.28 13.17
C ILE A 89 -2.78 -2.71 13.25
N GLN A 90 -3.06 -1.99 14.34
CA GLN A 90 -4.34 -1.33 14.57
C GLN A 90 -4.18 0.18 14.52
N TYR A 91 -5.03 0.87 13.76
CA TYR A 91 -4.99 2.33 13.67
C TYR A 91 -5.87 2.96 14.77
N GLY A 92 -5.46 4.07 15.37
CA GLY A 92 -6.36 4.80 16.27
C GLY A 92 -7.49 5.52 15.52
N ALA A 93 -7.16 6.14 14.39
CA ALA A 93 -8.09 6.79 13.49
C ALA A 93 -7.56 6.69 12.05
N MET A 94 -8.47 6.56 11.07
CA MET A 94 -8.13 6.51 9.66
C MET A 94 -8.92 7.57 8.88
N LYS A 95 -8.44 7.95 7.69
CA LYS A 95 -9.12 8.99 6.88
C LYS A 95 -10.60 8.66 6.64
N ASN A 96 -10.89 7.38 6.45
CA ASN A 96 -12.21 6.82 6.19
C ASN A 96 -12.94 6.34 7.46
N ASP A 97 -12.33 6.49 8.63
CA ASP A 97 -12.87 6.11 9.93
C ASP A 97 -12.27 7.02 11.01
N GLN A 98 -12.80 8.25 11.10
CA GLN A 98 -12.29 9.27 12.03
C GLN A 98 -12.69 8.97 13.47
N ASP A 99 -13.78 8.21 13.66
CA ASP A 99 -14.31 7.85 14.98
C ASP A 99 -13.69 6.54 15.51
N GLY A 100 -12.86 5.86 14.71
CA GLY A 100 -12.11 4.66 15.10
C GLY A 100 -12.96 3.41 15.33
N GLN A 101 -14.25 3.45 14.99
CA GLN A 101 -15.20 2.38 15.28
C GLN A 101 -15.05 1.16 14.36
N MET A 102 -14.37 1.33 13.22
CA MET A 102 -14.13 0.31 12.21
C MET A 102 -12.62 0.09 12.03
N SER A 103 -11.82 0.35 13.07
CA SER A 103 -10.39 0.10 13.05
C SER A 103 -10.08 -1.36 13.37
N PHE A 104 -10.24 -2.19 12.33
CA PHE A 104 -9.87 -3.60 12.39
C PHE A 104 -8.35 -3.76 12.32
N ALA A 105 -7.84 -4.76 13.05
CA ALA A 105 -6.43 -5.10 13.06
C ALA A 105 -5.99 -5.66 11.69
N ARG A 106 -4.90 -5.14 11.15
CA ARG A 106 -4.33 -5.56 9.87
C ARG A 106 -3.15 -6.49 10.08
N HIS A 107 -3.23 -7.67 9.48
CA HIS A 107 -2.22 -8.71 9.67
C HIS A 107 -1.09 -8.57 8.66
N VAL A 108 0.15 -8.62 9.14
CA VAL A 108 1.38 -8.55 8.34
C VAL A 108 2.29 -9.70 8.78
N LEU A 109 2.91 -10.39 7.83
CA LEU A 109 3.90 -11.43 8.14
C LEU A 109 5.15 -10.82 8.82
N GLY A 110 5.55 -11.41 9.94
CA GLY A 110 6.41 -10.83 10.99
C GLY A 110 7.86 -10.45 10.64
N VAL A 111 8.28 -10.58 9.38
CA VAL A 111 9.70 -10.39 9.01
C VAL A 111 10.09 -8.92 8.87
N LEU A 112 9.12 -7.99 8.79
CA LEU A 112 9.39 -6.63 8.30
C LEU A 112 9.74 -5.59 9.38
N LEU A 113 9.65 -5.93 10.66
CA LEU A 113 9.69 -4.94 11.74
C LEU A 113 10.79 -5.14 12.80
N PHE A 114 11.61 -6.17 12.67
CA PHE A 114 12.76 -6.40 13.56
C PHE A 114 13.95 -5.45 13.31
N THR A 115 13.82 -4.50 12.39
CA THR A 115 14.95 -3.64 11.97
C THR A 115 15.13 -2.38 12.82
N ARG A 116 14.20 -2.05 13.74
CA ARG A 116 14.42 -1.02 14.75
C ARG A 116 14.46 -1.64 16.14
N GLY A 117 15.56 -1.37 16.86
CA GLY A 117 15.75 -1.80 18.24
C GLY A 117 14.66 -1.26 19.18
N ALA A 118 14.62 -1.80 20.39
CA ALA A 118 13.61 -1.47 21.40
C ALA A 118 13.46 0.05 21.61
N ASN A 119 12.22 0.48 21.83
CA ASN A 119 11.90 1.87 22.13
C ASN A 119 12.58 2.28 23.45
N LEU A 120 13.57 3.19 23.38
CA LEU A 120 14.17 3.77 24.57
C LEU A 120 13.17 4.73 25.21
N SER A 121 13.20 4.91 26.52
CA SER A 121 12.26 5.77 27.26
C SER A 121 12.22 7.25 26.79
N SER A 122 13.21 7.70 26.03
CA SER A 122 13.30 9.03 25.41
C SER A 122 13.03 9.06 23.90
N SER A 123 12.76 7.91 23.27
CA SER A 123 12.57 7.78 21.83
C SER A 123 11.15 8.16 21.38
N PRO A 124 10.99 8.66 20.14
CA PRO A 124 9.67 8.95 19.60
C PRO A 124 8.83 7.69 19.56
N SER A 125 7.59 7.75 20.07
CA SER A 125 6.64 6.63 19.95
C SER A 125 6.30 6.27 18.50
N LEU A 126 6.61 7.15 17.54
CA LEU A 126 6.47 6.91 16.11
C LEU A 126 7.45 5.84 15.61
N LEU A 127 6.89 4.81 14.99
CA LEU A 127 7.60 3.64 14.49
C LEU A 127 8.73 3.99 13.51
N PHE A 128 8.48 4.94 12.61
CA PHE A 128 9.45 5.40 11.60
C PHE A 128 10.13 6.74 11.95
N GLY A 129 9.81 7.29 13.13
CA GLY A 129 10.24 8.61 13.57
C GLY A 129 9.56 9.76 12.83
N TYR A 130 9.95 10.99 13.16
CA TYR A 130 9.40 12.19 12.56
C TYR A 130 9.79 12.33 11.08
N ASN A 131 8.91 12.98 10.31
CA ASN A 131 9.10 13.26 8.88
C ASN A 131 9.37 12.01 8.03
N ALA A 132 8.91 10.83 8.46
CA ALA A 132 9.15 9.56 7.77
C ALA A 132 8.62 9.56 6.34
N LYS A 133 7.45 10.15 6.12
CA LYS A 133 6.85 10.30 4.79
C LYS A 133 7.71 11.19 3.89
N GLU A 134 8.17 12.33 4.39
CA GLU A 134 8.98 13.29 3.65
C GLU A 134 10.32 12.68 3.29
N ARG A 135 11.00 12.05 4.26
CA ARG A 135 12.24 11.29 4.05
C ARG A 135 12.07 10.20 3.00
N PHE A 136 11.01 9.39 3.11
CA PHE A 136 10.71 8.36 2.14
C PHE A 136 10.41 8.93 0.75
N SER A 137 9.67 10.04 0.67
CA SER A 137 9.36 10.70 -0.59
C SER A 137 10.61 11.27 -1.27
N THR A 138 11.57 11.81 -0.50
CA THR A 138 12.85 12.29 -1.02
C THR A 138 13.69 11.11 -1.51
N TRP A 139 13.81 10.05 -0.72
CA TRP A 139 14.51 8.82 -1.12
C TRP A 139 13.92 8.24 -2.41
N LEU A 140 12.59 8.15 -2.49
CA LEU A 140 11.90 7.61 -3.66
C LEU A 140 12.19 8.44 -4.91
N ARG A 141 12.10 9.77 -4.82
CA ARG A 141 12.44 10.67 -5.94
C ARG A 141 13.88 10.49 -6.39
N ASN A 142 14.85 10.52 -5.46
CA ASN A 142 16.26 10.37 -5.78
C ASN A 142 16.56 9.01 -6.43
N THR A 143 15.98 7.93 -5.88
CA THR A 143 16.11 6.58 -6.44
C THR A 143 15.54 6.54 -7.86
N CYS A 144 14.41 7.19 -8.08
CA CYS A 144 13.78 7.20 -9.40
C CYS A 144 14.57 8.02 -10.43
N SER A 145 15.10 9.17 -10.03
CA SER A 145 15.95 10.00 -10.90
C SER A 145 17.27 9.30 -11.25
N ASN A 146 17.84 8.50 -10.34
CA ASN A 146 19.09 7.79 -10.58
C ASN A 146 18.92 6.54 -11.46
N SER A 147 17.70 6.01 -11.58
CA SER A 147 17.39 4.77 -12.30
C SER A 147 16.24 4.96 -13.30
N GLU A 148 16.25 6.09 -14.00
CA GLU A 148 15.17 6.48 -14.91
C GLU A 148 14.95 5.45 -16.03
N ASN A 149 16.03 4.96 -16.65
CA ASN A 149 15.95 3.96 -17.71
C ASN A 149 15.27 2.66 -17.24
N ASP A 150 15.62 2.18 -16.05
CA ASP A 150 15.02 0.97 -15.47
C ASP A 150 13.53 1.18 -15.19
N ILE A 151 13.16 2.35 -14.66
CA ILE A 151 11.78 2.70 -14.31
C ILE A 151 10.90 2.83 -15.56
N VAL A 152 11.40 3.50 -16.59
CA VAL A 152 10.71 3.61 -17.89
C VAL A 152 10.56 2.23 -18.52
N SER A 153 11.60 1.38 -18.47
CA SER A 153 11.51 0.00 -19.00
C SER A 153 10.45 -0.85 -18.28
N MET A 154 10.16 -0.55 -17.02
CA MET A 154 9.10 -1.17 -16.23
C MET A 154 7.71 -0.55 -16.46
N GLY A 155 7.59 0.41 -17.39
CA GLY A 155 6.35 1.07 -17.75
C GLY A 155 5.86 2.09 -16.72
N LEU A 156 6.77 2.63 -15.91
CA LEU A 156 6.45 3.63 -14.88
C LEU A 156 6.95 5.01 -15.32
N ALA A 157 6.09 6.03 -15.24
CA ALA A 157 6.50 7.42 -15.43
C ALA A 157 6.91 8.03 -14.08
N ILE A 158 8.07 8.68 -14.01
CA ILE A 158 8.62 9.26 -12.76
C ILE A 158 7.69 10.34 -12.19
N GLU A 159 7.08 11.14 -13.06
CA GLU A 159 6.08 12.18 -12.72
C GLU A 159 4.82 11.61 -12.03
N ASP A 160 4.57 10.34 -12.32
CA ASP A 160 3.47 9.62 -11.73
C ASP A 160 3.85 9.22 -10.31
N ILE A 161 5.05 8.68 -10.09
CA ILE A 161 5.49 8.06 -8.82
C ILE A 161 5.19 8.92 -7.59
N GLY A 162 4.42 8.34 -6.67
CA GLY A 162 4.05 8.97 -5.42
C GLY A 162 3.64 7.95 -4.36
N THR A 163 3.40 8.44 -3.15
CA THR A 163 3.13 7.57 -2.00
C THR A 163 1.80 6.79 -2.06
N HIS A 164 0.91 7.14 -2.99
CA HIS A 164 -0.36 6.43 -3.22
C HIS A 164 -0.24 5.24 -4.18
N PHE A 165 0.93 5.05 -4.81
CA PHE A 165 1.17 4.02 -5.82
C PHE A 165 1.18 2.62 -5.23
N PHE A 166 1.82 2.47 -4.07
CA PHE A 166 1.96 1.16 -3.41
C PHE A 166 0.59 0.55 -3.11
N ARG A 167 -0.31 1.32 -2.51
CA ARG A 167 -1.70 0.90 -2.21
C ARG A 167 -2.47 0.48 -3.46
N LYS A 168 -2.34 1.22 -4.58
CA LYS A 168 -2.98 0.85 -5.85
C LYS A 168 -2.31 -0.37 -6.50
N GLY A 169 -0.98 -0.43 -6.46
CA GLY A 169 -0.17 -1.49 -7.04
C GLY A 169 -0.45 -2.85 -6.44
N VAL A 170 -0.43 -2.94 -5.11
CA VAL A 170 -0.76 -4.18 -4.40
C VAL A 170 -2.22 -4.58 -4.62
N ALA A 171 -3.17 -3.63 -4.58
CA ALA A 171 -4.59 -3.92 -4.86
C ALA A 171 -4.78 -4.49 -6.27
N ASN A 172 -4.15 -3.88 -7.26
CA ASN A 172 -4.19 -4.33 -8.64
C ASN A 172 -3.53 -5.71 -8.79
N SER A 173 -2.38 -5.93 -8.15
CA SER A 173 -1.68 -7.22 -8.20
C SER A 173 -2.51 -8.34 -7.58
N LEU A 174 -3.14 -8.10 -6.44
CA LEU A 174 -3.94 -9.12 -5.76
C LEU A 174 -5.24 -9.42 -6.51
N SER A 175 -5.88 -8.39 -7.07
CA SER A 175 -7.11 -8.55 -7.86
C SER A 175 -6.89 -9.36 -9.14
N ASN A 176 -5.68 -9.31 -9.70
CA ASN A 176 -5.30 -10.07 -10.90
C ASN A 176 -4.63 -11.41 -10.58
N CYS A 177 -4.62 -11.86 -9.33
CA CYS A 177 -4.03 -13.14 -8.92
C CYS A 177 -5.10 -14.25 -8.96
N PRO A 178 -4.99 -15.26 -9.85
CA PRO A 178 -5.92 -16.39 -9.84
C PRO A 178 -5.86 -17.14 -8.51
N GLY A 179 -7.02 -17.38 -7.89
CA GLY A 179 -7.10 -17.97 -6.55
C GLY A 179 -6.67 -17.01 -5.42
N GLY A 180 -6.49 -15.72 -5.73
CA GLY A 180 -6.15 -14.70 -4.75
C GLY A 180 -7.33 -14.27 -3.85
N PRO A 181 -7.10 -13.27 -2.98
CA PRO A 181 -8.12 -12.75 -2.08
C PRO A 181 -9.33 -12.17 -2.82
N GLN A 182 -10.49 -12.23 -2.18
CA GLN A 182 -11.71 -11.61 -2.72
C GLN A 182 -11.54 -10.10 -2.89
N ALA A 183 -12.05 -9.55 -3.98
CA ALA A 183 -11.95 -8.12 -4.30
C ALA A 183 -12.46 -7.22 -3.16
N VAL A 184 -13.54 -7.63 -2.50
CA VAL A 184 -14.13 -6.93 -1.35
C VAL A 184 -13.13 -6.82 -0.19
N SER A 185 -12.44 -7.90 0.17
CA SER A 185 -11.41 -7.87 1.23
C SER A 185 -10.23 -6.98 0.85
N ILE A 186 -9.84 -6.97 -0.42
CA ILE A 186 -8.79 -6.08 -0.94
C ILE A 186 -9.23 -4.61 -0.82
N TRP A 187 -10.49 -4.30 -1.14
CA TRP A 187 -11.04 -2.93 -1.07
C TRP A 187 -11.16 -2.43 0.36
N LEU A 188 -11.64 -3.28 1.28
CA LEU A 188 -11.73 -2.98 2.70
C LEU A 188 -10.34 -2.69 3.27
N ARG A 189 -9.35 -3.56 3.02
CA ARG A 189 -7.97 -3.32 3.46
C ARG A 189 -7.38 -2.08 2.79
N ALA A 190 -7.65 -1.80 1.52
CA ALA A 190 -7.22 -0.56 0.86
C ALA A 190 -7.92 0.70 1.41
N GLY A 191 -8.95 0.57 2.26
CA GLY A 191 -9.79 1.68 2.73
C GLY A 191 -10.53 2.36 1.58
N TRP A 192 -11.02 1.58 0.62
CA TRP A 192 -11.87 2.04 -0.48
C TRP A 192 -13.34 1.90 -0.11
N SER A 193 -14.16 2.85 -0.53
CA SER A 193 -15.60 2.78 -0.30
C SER A 193 -16.20 1.67 -1.13
N LEU A 194 -17.03 0.84 -0.51
CA LEU A 194 -17.88 -0.15 -1.17
C LEU A 194 -19.17 0.47 -1.76
N GLY A 195 -19.34 1.78 -1.66
CA GLY A 195 -20.60 2.46 -1.98
C GLY A 195 -21.63 2.37 -0.85
N SER A 196 -22.81 2.95 -1.07
CA SER A 196 -23.81 3.17 -0.03
C SER A 196 -24.45 1.88 0.50
N VAL A 197 -24.76 0.92 -0.38
CA VAL A 197 -25.47 -0.30 0.01
C VAL A 197 -24.48 -1.33 0.58
N GLN A 198 -23.44 -1.69 -0.16
CA GLN A 198 -22.48 -2.71 0.27
C GLN A 198 -21.74 -2.30 1.56
N GLY A 199 -21.41 -1.01 1.71
CA GLY A 199 -20.74 -0.51 2.90
C GLY A 199 -21.56 -0.57 4.20
N GLN A 200 -22.89 -0.81 4.11
CA GLN A 200 -23.75 -0.96 5.29
C GLN A 200 -23.79 -2.41 5.82
N TYR A 201 -23.49 -3.39 4.98
CA TYR A 201 -23.69 -4.81 5.31
C TYR A 201 -22.41 -5.64 5.26
N ILE A 202 -21.37 -5.13 4.60
CA ILE A 202 -20.10 -5.85 4.41
C ILE A 202 -19.03 -5.19 5.25
N PHE A 203 -18.53 -5.94 6.22
CA PHE A 203 -17.49 -5.51 7.16
C PHE A 203 -16.20 -6.30 6.96
N GLU A 204 -15.10 -5.74 7.46
CA GLU A 204 -13.79 -6.40 7.42
C GLU A 204 -13.77 -7.61 8.35
N GLY A 205 -13.75 -8.81 7.76
CA GLY A 205 -13.57 -10.06 8.51
C GLY A 205 -12.10 -10.38 8.72
N SER A 206 -11.74 -10.85 9.91
CA SER A 206 -10.35 -11.20 10.28
C SER A 206 -9.71 -12.17 9.30
N GLY A 207 -10.42 -13.22 8.87
CA GLY A 207 -9.90 -14.20 7.90
C GLY A 207 -9.63 -13.60 6.51
N GLY A 208 -10.49 -12.68 6.06
CA GLY A 208 -10.30 -11.98 4.79
C GLY A 208 -9.06 -11.09 4.81
N ASP A 209 -8.91 -10.28 5.86
CA ASP A 209 -7.72 -9.44 6.04
C ASP A 209 -6.43 -10.27 6.16
N GLN A 210 -6.45 -11.36 6.94
CA GLN A 210 -5.31 -12.27 7.06
C GLN A 210 -4.87 -12.81 5.71
N PHE A 211 -5.81 -13.25 4.86
CA PHE A 211 -5.47 -13.74 3.53
C PHE A 211 -4.89 -12.63 2.65
N VAL A 212 -5.50 -11.43 2.64
CA VAL A 212 -4.98 -10.29 1.87
C VAL A 212 -3.57 -9.92 2.32
N GLY A 213 -3.33 -9.84 3.63
CA GLY A 213 -2.02 -9.53 4.20
C GLY A 213 -0.94 -10.52 3.81
N ARG A 214 -1.23 -11.82 3.90
CA ARG A 214 -0.30 -12.88 3.50
C ARG A 214 -0.03 -12.89 2.00
N ALA A 215 -1.06 -12.66 1.19
CA ALA A 215 -0.93 -12.57 -0.25
C ALA A 215 -0.09 -11.35 -0.67
N ALA A 216 -0.25 -10.21 0.02
CA ALA A 216 0.50 -8.98 -0.24
C ALA A 216 2.02 -9.13 -0.02
N THR A 217 2.44 -9.96 0.95
CA THR A 217 3.86 -10.22 1.24
C THR A 217 4.57 -11.04 0.15
N GLY A 218 3.85 -11.51 -0.88
CA GLY A 218 4.42 -12.27 -2.00
C GLY A 218 4.35 -13.80 -1.84
N ASN A 219 3.68 -14.30 -0.80
CA ASN A 219 3.48 -15.74 -0.56
C ASN A 219 2.19 -16.30 -1.19
N ALA A 220 1.62 -15.62 -2.20
CA ALA A 220 0.37 -16.07 -2.83
C ALA A 220 0.47 -17.50 -3.43
N LYS A 221 1.65 -17.93 -3.89
CA LYS A 221 1.84 -19.30 -4.44
C LYS A 221 1.97 -20.41 -3.38
N ILE A 222 2.35 -20.10 -2.14
CA ILE A 222 2.54 -21.10 -1.08
C ILE A 222 1.26 -21.27 -0.22
N LEU A 223 0.37 -20.27 -0.20
CA LEU A 223 -0.76 -20.26 0.73
C LEU A 223 -1.94 -21.16 0.30
N ILE A 224 -2.14 -21.40 -1.00
CA ILE A 224 -3.25 -22.27 -1.47
C ILE A 224 -3.04 -23.73 -1.03
N ILE A 225 -1.78 -24.16 -0.83
CA ILE A 225 -1.47 -25.55 -0.42
C ILE A 225 -1.65 -25.75 1.10
N ARG A 226 -1.52 -24.69 1.93
CA ARG A 226 -1.59 -24.82 3.40
C ARG A 226 -2.91 -24.42 4.05
N LEU A 227 -3.88 -23.91 3.30
CA LEU A 227 -5.21 -23.58 3.83
C LEU A 227 -6.25 -24.70 3.59
N CYS A 228 -5.84 -25.82 2.99
CA CYS A 228 -6.67 -27.01 2.77
C CYS A 228 -6.16 -28.27 3.50
N GLU A 229 -5.23 -28.11 4.44
CA GLU A 229 -4.77 -29.14 5.39
C GLU A 229 -4.97 -28.63 6.82
#